data_AF-A0A0B2UTS7-F1
#
_entry.id   AF-A0A0B2UTS7-F1
#
_cell.length_a   1.000
_cell.length_b   1.000
_cell.length_c   1.000
_cell.angle_alpha   90.00
_cell.angle_beta   90.00
_cell.angle_gamma   90.00
#
_symmetry.space_group_name_H-M   'P 1'
#
loop_
_entity.id
_entity.type
_entity.pdbx_description
1 polymer ?
#
loop_
_entity_poly.entity_id
_entity_poly.type
_entity_poly.pdbx_seq_one_letter_code
_entity_poly.pdbx_strand_id
1 'polypeptide(L)' 'MDGSFDVYKSKRYSEEAKWICIYPLYLNARKTIAHGRRISKEKAVDSPTSQEVFDVLSNAGFKVKLEVGVARCFFIL' A
#
# COMPACT_ATOMS: atom_id res chain seq x y z
N MET A 1 28.13 13.70 18.46
CA MET A 1 27.43 12.40 18.57
C MET A 1 26.00 12.70 19.00
N ASP A 2 25.21 13.24 18.09
CA ASP A 2 23.77 13.37 18.25
C ASP A 2 23.16 12.00 17.92
N GLY A 3 22.93 11.20 18.95
CA GLY A 3 22.17 9.96 18.83
C GLY A 3 20.74 10.29 18.42
N SER A 4 20.53 10.46 17.11
CA SER A 4 19.21 10.55 16.50
C SER A 4 18.53 9.21 16.72
N PHE A 5 17.75 9.13 17.80
CA PHE A 5 16.93 7.97 18.12
C PHE A 5 15.97 7.74 16.96
N ASP A 6 16.17 6.65 16.21
CA ASP A 6 15.32 6.28 15.09
C ASP A 6 13.91 5.95 15.62
N VAL A 7 13.06 6.97 15.59
CA VAL A 7 11.66 6.92 16.02
C VAL A 7 10.87 5.85 15.28
N TYR A 8 11.29 5.43 14.09
CA TYR A 8 10.63 4.35 13.37
C TYR A 8 11.04 2.99 13.91
N LYS A 9 12.26 2.80 14.42
CA LYS A 9 12.72 1.48 14.88
C LYS A 9 12.04 1.03 16.18
N SER A 10 11.61 1.97 17.02
CA SER A 10 10.97 1.71 18.32
C SER A 10 9.44 1.51 18.23
N LYS A 11 8.81 1.80 17.09
CA LYS A 11 7.36 1.66 16.91
C LYS A 11 6.94 0.21 16.71
N ARG A 12 5.78 -0.14 17.26
CA ARG A 12 5.11 -1.42 17.07
C ARG A 12 4.58 -1.52 15.63
N TYR A 13 4.56 -2.72 15.06
CA TYR A 13 4.00 -2.99 13.74
C TYR A 13 2.51 -2.62 13.62
N SER A 14 1.80 -2.59 14.75
CA SER A 14 0.41 -2.12 14.83
C SER A 14 0.23 -0.62 14.63
N GLU A 15 1.29 0.18 14.76
CA GLU A 15 1.23 1.63 14.56
C GLU A 15 1.22 1.97 13.07
N GLU A 16 0.38 2.93 12.67
CA GLU A 16 0.17 3.32 11.27
C GLU A 16 1.48 3.66 10.53
N ALA A 17 2.48 4.21 11.23
CA ALA A 17 3.79 4.53 10.66
C ALA A 17 4.58 3.30 10.17
N LYS A 18 4.17 2.08 10.54
CA LYS A 18 4.75 0.81 10.11
C LYS A 18 3.87 0.03 9.15
N TRP A 19 2.67 0.52 8.84
CA TRP A 19 1.75 -0.16 7.94
C TRP A 19 2.32 -0.19 6.53
N ILE A 20 1.96 -1.24 5.79
CA ILE A 20 2.41 -1.43 4.43
C ILE A 20 1.58 -0.55 3.52
N CYS A 21 2.24 0.14 2.58
CA CYS A 21 1.58 0.99 1.60
C CYS A 21 1.44 0.26 0.26
N ILE A 22 0.21 0.15 -0.24
CA ILE A 22 -0.11 -0.36 -1.59
C ILE A 22 -0.58 0.78 -2.47
N TYR A 23 0.02 0.86 -3.65
CA TYR A 23 -0.36 1.78 -4.69
C TYR A 23 -1.15 1.01 -5.74
N PRO A 24 -2.28 1.53 -6.27
CA PRO A 24 -2.99 0.87 -7.36
C PRO A 24 -2.09 0.58 -8.58
N LEU A 25 -1.10 1.45 -8.81
CA LEU A 25 -0.06 1.26 -9.83
C LEU A 25 0.62 -0.12 -9.77
N TYR A 26 0.81 -0.67 -8.56
CA TYR A 26 1.47 -1.96 -8.37
C TYR A 26 0.68 -3.12 -8.98
N LEU A 27 -0.64 -2.96 -9.07
CA LEU A 27 -1.61 -3.95 -9.54
C LEU A 27 -2.08 -3.67 -10.97
N ASN A 28 -1.64 -2.57 -11.60
CA ASN A 28 -2.19 -2.09 -12.88
C ASN A 28 -1.61 -2.85 -14.09
N ALA A 29 -2.45 -3.61 -14.79
CA ALA A 29 -2.10 -4.40 -15.97
C ALA A 29 -1.67 -3.57 -17.18
N ARG A 30 -2.07 -2.30 -17.25
CA ARG A 30 -1.69 -1.36 -18.33
C ARG A 30 -0.26 -0.84 -18.18
N LYS A 31 0.38 -1.08 -17.04
CA LYS A 31 1.72 -0.60 -16.73
C LYS A 31 2.74 -1.74 -16.78
N THR A 32 3.95 -1.42 -17.24
CA THR A 32 5.05 -2.38 -17.23
C THR A 32 5.71 -2.41 -15.85
N ILE A 33 6.58 -3.40 -15.62
CA ILE A 33 7.37 -3.47 -14.38
C ILE A 33 8.24 -2.22 -14.23
N ALA A 34 8.84 -1.75 -15.33
CA ALA A 34 9.62 -0.51 -15.36
C ALA A 34 8.79 0.73 -14.97
N HIS A 35 7.48 0.73 -15.27
CA HIS A 35 6.56 1.80 -14.89
C HIS A 35 5.90 1.60 -13.52
N GLY A 36 6.34 0.61 -12.72
CA GLY A 36 5.93 0.45 -11.33
C GLY A 36 5.01 -0.74 -11.03
N ARG A 37 4.56 -1.52 -12.03
CA ARG A 37 3.83 -2.78 -11.75
C ARG A 37 4.72 -3.73 -10.94
N ARG A 38 4.16 -4.37 -9.91
CA ARG A 38 4.89 -5.28 -8.99
C ARG A 38 4.50 -6.74 -9.11
N ILE A 39 3.37 -7.06 -9.75
CA ILE A 39 2.87 -8.43 -9.93
C ILE A 39 2.89 -8.87 -11.39
N SER A 40 2.78 -10.17 -11.68
CA SER A 40 2.69 -10.68 -13.06
C SER A 40 1.47 -10.12 -13.80
N LYS A 41 1.54 -10.00 -15.12
CA LYS A 41 0.46 -9.38 -15.92
C LYS A 41 -0.83 -10.20 -15.85
N GLU A 42 -0.72 -11.51 -15.75
CA GLU A 42 -1.84 -12.46 -15.62
C GLU A 42 -2.66 -12.28 -14.33
N LYS A 43 -2.03 -11.75 -13.27
CA LYS A 43 -2.67 -11.48 -11.98
C LYS A 43 -3.02 -10.00 -11.81
N ALA A 44 -2.62 -9.15 -12.75
CA ALA A 44 -2.86 -7.72 -12.70
C ALA A 44 -4.28 -7.39 -13.20
N VAL A 45 -4.81 -6.26 -12.75
CA VAL A 45 -6.16 -5.79 -13.06
C VAL A 45 -6.11 -4.54 -13.93
N ASP A 46 -7.15 -4.31 -14.74
CA ASP A 46 -7.20 -3.11 -15.58
C ASP A 46 -7.53 -1.88 -14.74
N SER A 47 -6.60 -0.92 -14.72
CA SER A 47 -6.83 0.42 -14.15
C SER A 47 -7.42 0.51 -12.74
N PRO A 48 -6.85 -0.17 -11.73
CA PRO A 48 -7.38 -0.13 -10.38
C PRO A 48 -7.30 1.29 -9.78
N THR A 49 -8.27 1.62 -8.94
CA THR A 49 -8.33 2.84 -8.13
C THR A 49 -7.95 2.53 -6.69
N SER A 50 -7.54 3.56 -5.92
CA SER A 50 -7.27 3.37 -4.49
C SER A 50 -8.53 2.97 -3.73
N GLN A 51 -9.71 3.42 -4.17
CA GLN A 51 -10.98 3.06 -3.55
C GLN A 51 -11.26 1.56 -3.68
N GLU A 52 -11.11 0.98 -4.88
CA GLU A 52 -11.31 -0.46 -5.09
C GLU A 52 -10.34 -1.29 -4.25
N VAL A 53 -9.07 -0.87 -4.15
CA VAL A 53 -8.07 -1.56 -3.30
C VAL A 53 -8.48 -1.48 -1.83
N PHE A 54 -8.94 -0.33 -1.35
CA PHE A 54 -9.46 -0.17 0.01
C PHE A 54 -10.68 -1.06 0.28
N ASP A 55 -11.65 -1.05 -0.62
CA ASP A 55 -12.91 -1.81 -0.46
C ASP A 55 -12.64 -3.32 -0.41
N VAL A 56 -11.79 -3.84 -1.29
CA VAL A 56 -11.42 -5.27 -1.31
C VAL A 56 -10.69 -5.67 -0.02
N LEU A 57 -9.73 -4.88 0.44
CA LEU A 57 -8.98 -5.19 1.67
C LEU A 57 -9.85 -5.05 2.92
N SER A 58 -10.72 -4.05 2.97
CA SER A 58 -11.68 -3.86 4.06
C SER A 58 -12.67 -5.03 4.13
N ASN A 59 -13.21 -5.46 2.98
CA ASN A 59 -14.10 -6.62 2.90
C ASN A 59 -13.41 -7.93 3.29
N ALA A 60 -12.11 -8.05 3.03
CA ALA A 60 -11.29 -9.19 3.47
C ALA A 60 -10.93 -9.16 4.98
N GLY A 61 -11.34 -8.13 5.72
CA GLY A 61 -11.15 -8.03 7.17
C GLY A 61 -9.81 -7.42 7.59
N PHE A 62 -9.04 -6.83 6.68
CA PHE A 62 -7.81 -6.14 7.03
C PHE A 62 -8.10 -4.77 7.65
N LYS A 63 -7.27 -4.36 8.61
CA LYS A 63 -7.28 -2.98 9.11
C LYS A 63 -6.58 -2.09 8.08
N VAL A 64 -7.38 -1.31 7.36
CA VAL A 64 -6.94 -0.48 6.24
C VAL A 64 -7.29 0.99 6.43
N LYS A 65 -6.49 1.86 5.80
CA LYS A 65 -6.72 3.31 5.74
C LYS A 65 -6.50 3.80 4.32
N LEU A 66 -7.50 4.48 3.78
CA LEU A 66 -7.40 5.18 2.50
C LEU A 66 -6.84 6.59 2.74
N GLU A 67 -5.81 6.98 1.99
CA GLU A 67 -5.31 8.35 2.00
C GLU A 67 -5.88 9.09 0.80
N VAL A 68 -6.77 10.06 1.04
CA VAL A 68 -7.46 10.79 -0.01
C VAL A 68 -6.53 11.88 -0.56
N GLY A 69 -6.37 11.93 -1.88
CA GLY A 69 -5.51 12.91 -2.57
C GLY A 69 -4.08 12.42 -2.85
N VAL A 70 -3.68 11.28 -2.29
CA VAL A 70 -2.42 10.60 -2.57
C VAL A 70 -2.79 9.18 -3.00
N ALA A 71 -2.51 8.77 -4.23
CA ALA A 71 -3.04 7.51 -4.81
C ALA A 71 -2.50 6.21 -4.15
N ARG A 72 -2.82 5.98 -2.86
CA ARG A 72 -2.23 4.96 -1.96
C ARG A 72 -3.24 4.48 -0.90
N CYS A 73 -3.10 3.22 -0.50
CA CYS A 73 -3.77 2.61 0.65
C CYS A 73 -2.74 2.07 1.63
N PHE A 74 -3.03 2.17 2.94
CA PHE A 74 -2.21 1.58 4.00
C PHE A 74 -2.95 0.40 4.62
N PHE A 75 -2.23 -0.68 4.93
CA PHE A 75 -2.79 -1.82 5.65
C PHE A 75 -1.78 -2.46 6.61
N ILE A 76 -2.31 -3.09 7.67
CA ILE A 76 -1.55 -3.96 8.57
C ILE A 76 -1.59 -5.41 8.06
N LEU A 77 -0.44 -6.09 8.05
CA LEU A 77 -0.38 -7.57 7.99
C LEU A 77 -0.40 -8.14 9.40
#